data_AF-A0A1R1ASF6-F1
#
_entry.id   AF-A0A1R1ASF6-F1
#
_cell.length_a   1.000
_cell.length_b   1.000
_cell.length_c   1.000
_cell.angle_alpha   90.00
_cell.angle_beta   90.00
_cell.angle_gamma   90.00
#
_symmetry.space_group_name_H-M   'P 1'
#
loop_
_entity.id
_entity.type
_entity.pdbx_description
1 polymer ?
#
loop_
_entity_poly.entity_id
_entity_poly.type
_entity_poly.pdbx_seq_one_letter_code
_entity_poly.pdbx_strand_id
1 'polypeptide(L)'
;MKKDAAPLEVFQSFLLWIIAIGAGVFEMILAVIDSISSLTSAGIVGILIQVAARTTMFAVLVYIMIRMLRGKNWARIALALFLGGFGTLSLIIDPIKWLITGGSLRDAFAQADNISILFASSRTLHMIAVVAALIFMFRPAANRYFKAES
;
A
#
# COMPACT_ATOMS: atom_id res chain seq x y z
N MET A 1 28.08 5.86 22.99
CA MET A 1 26.66 5.95 22.57
C MET A 1 26.36 4.68 21.78
N LYS A 2 25.72 3.67 22.40
CA LYS A 2 25.33 2.46 21.67
C LYS A 2 24.37 2.87 20.57
N LYS A 3 24.65 2.46 19.34
CA LYS A 3 23.77 2.61 18.20
C LYS A 3 22.67 1.57 18.42
N ASP A 4 21.76 1.86 19.33
CA ASP A 4 20.72 0.91 19.72
C ASP A 4 19.95 0.54 18.45
N ALA A 5 19.95 -0.75 18.13
CA ALA A 5 19.20 -1.26 16.99
C ALA A 5 17.76 -0.76 17.11
N ALA A 6 17.18 -0.33 15.98
CA ALA A 6 15.81 0.19 15.96
C ALA A 6 14.87 -0.74 16.75
N PRO A 7 13.97 -0.21 17.59
CA PRO A 7 13.07 -1.02 18.41
C PRO A 7 12.32 -2.04 17.55
N LEU A 8 12.06 -3.22 18.11
CA LEU A 8 11.42 -4.33 17.41
C LEU A 8 10.09 -3.90 16.76
N GLU A 9 9.36 -2.98 17.39
CA GLU A 9 8.11 -2.42 16.88
C GLU A 9 8.29 -1.59 15.62
N VAL A 10 9.40 -0.84 15.51
CA VAL A 10 9.75 -0.06 14.31
C VAL A 10 10.12 -1.00 13.17
N PHE A 11 10.84 -2.08 13.47
CA PHE A 11 11.18 -3.12 12.50
C PHE A 11 9.95 -3.91 12.03
N GLN A 12 9.03 -4.26 12.94
CA GLN A 12 7.75 -4.90 12.60
C GLN A 12 6.89 -4.00 11.72
N SER A 13 6.79 -2.70 12.04
CA SER A 13 6.11 -1.73 11.19
C SER A 13 6.75 -1.64 9.81
N PHE A 14 8.09 -1.62 9.74
CA PHE A 14 8.83 -1.65 8.47
C PHE A 14 8.51 -2.89 7.64
N LEU A 15 8.50 -4.09 8.24
CA LEU A 15 8.15 -5.32 7.53
C LEU A 15 6.70 -5.30 7.01
N LEU A 16 5.75 -4.80 7.80
CA LEU A 16 4.36 -4.67 7.39
C LEU A 16 4.20 -3.68 6.23
N TRP A 17 4.96 -2.58 6.22
CA TRP A 17 5.00 -1.68 5.08
C TRP A 17 5.60 -2.32 3.82
N ILE A 18 6.63 -3.16 3.95
CA ILE A 18 7.17 -3.94 2.81
C ILE A 18 6.11 -4.90 2.25
N ILE A 19 5.36 -5.58 3.12
CA ILE A 19 4.26 -6.47 2.71
C ILE A 19 3.18 -5.67 1.96
N ALA A 20 2.82 -4.49 2.46
CA ALA A 20 1.84 -3.62 1.79
C ALA A 20 2.31 -3.19 0.39
N ILE A 21 3.58 -2.78 0.26
CA ILE A 21 4.17 -2.44 -1.05
C ILE A 21 4.19 -3.67 -1.97
N GLY A 22 4.57 -4.83 -1.45
CA GLY A 22 4.57 -6.09 -2.21
C GLY A 22 3.20 -6.45 -2.77
N ALA A 23 2.14 -6.30 -1.97
CA ALA A 23 0.76 -6.47 -2.43
C ALA A 23 0.40 -5.47 -3.54
N GLY A 24 0.79 -4.20 -3.39
CA GLY A 24 0.54 -3.17 -4.41
C GLY A 24 1.27 -3.43 -5.74
N VAL A 25 2.51 -3.96 -5.68
CA VAL A 25 3.27 -4.36 -6.88
C VAL A 25 2.62 -5.58 -7.54
N PHE A 26 2.17 -6.55 -6.74
CA PHE A 26 1.47 -7.72 -7.24
C PHE A 26 0.17 -7.36 -7.96
N GLU A 27 -0.65 -6.48 -7.39
CA GLU A 27 -1.84 -5.93 -8.06
C GLU A 27 -1.50 -5.23 -9.38
N MET A 28 -0.41 -4.45 -9.40
CA MET A 28 0.04 -3.78 -10.62
C MET A 28 0.38 -4.81 -11.72
N ILE A 29 1.05 -5.91 -11.38
CA ILE A 29 1.39 -6.97 -12.32
C ILE A 29 0.12 -7.61 -12.88
N LEU A 30 -0.85 -7.97 -12.02
CA LEU A 30 -2.13 -8.53 -12.46
C LEU A 30 -2.90 -7.58 -13.37
N ALA A 31 -2.94 -6.28 -13.04
CA ALA A 31 -3.62 -5.28 -13.83
C ALA A 31 -2.99 -5.11 -15.22
N VAL A 32 -1.66 -5.18 -15.31
CA VAL A 32 -0.93 -5.15 -16.57
C VAL A 32 -1.24 -6.38 -17.41
N ILE A 33 -1.24 -7.58 -16.82
CA ILE A 33 -1.54 -8.84 -17.51
C ILE A 33 -2.97 -8.80 -18.09
N ASP A 34 -3.95 -8.42 -17.26
CA ASP A 34 -5.35 -8.29 -17.68
C ASP A 34 -5.50 -7.27 -18.81
N SER A 35 -4.86 -6.11 -18.66
CA SER A 35 -4.91 -5.07 -19.68
C SER A 35 -4.33 -5.55 -21.01
N ILE A 36 -3.15 -6.20 -21.02
CA ILE A 36 -2.48 -6.72 -22.23
C ILE A 36 -3.39 -7.61 -23.08
N SER A 37 -4.29 -8.37 -22.45
CA SER A 37 -5.23 -9.27 -23.15
C SER A 37 -6.25 -8.54 -24.03
N SER A 38 -6.40 -7.21 -23.86
CA SER A 38 -7.42 -6.37 -24.51
C SER A 38 -6.87 -5.34 -25.52
N LEU A 39 -5.59 -5.41 -25.90
CA LEU A 39 -4.86 -4.24 -26.42
C LEU A 39 -5.15 -3.80 -27.87
N THR A 40 -5.27 -2.48 -28.02
CA THR A 40 -4.90 -1.66 -29.19
C THR A 40 -3.65 -0.82 -28.86
N SER A 41 -2.94 -0.29 -29.86
CA SER A 41 -1.67 0.46 -29.67
C SER A 41 -1.79 1.70 -28.78
N ALA A 42 -2.96 2.35 -28.72
CA ALA A 42 -3.23 3.48 -27.83
C ALA A 42 -3.33 3.07 -26.34
N GLY A 43 -3.69 1.82 -26.05
CA GLY A 43 -3.79 1.31 -24.67
C GLY A 43 -2.43 1.12 -23.99
N ILE A 44 -1.37 0.85 -24.75
CA ILE A 44 -0.02 0.59 -24.22
C ILE A 44 0.54 1.82 -23.49
N VAL A 45 0.39 3.01 -24.08
CA VAL A 45 0.91 4.26 -23.51
C VAL A 45 0.24 4.57 -22.17
N GLY A 46 -1.08 4.35 -22.07
CA GLY A 46 -1.83 4.54 -20.82
C GLY A 46 -1.36 3.62 -19.69
N ILE A 47 -1.13 2.33 -20.00
CA ILE A 47 -0.59 1.36 -19.05
C ILE A 47 0.80 1.77 -18.57
N LEU A 48 1.69 2.17 -19.49
CA LEU A 48 3.04 2.61 -19.15
C LEU A 48 3.05 3.83 -18.21
N ILE A 49 2.21 4.82 -18.47
CA ILE A 49 2.07 6.00 -17.59
C ILE A 49 1.61 5.57 -16.20
N GLN A 50 0.60 4.70 -16.11
CA GLN A 50 0.07 4.23 -14.83
C GLN A 50 1.12 3.43 -14.03
N VAL A 51 1.85 2.53 -14.70
CA VAL A 51 2.92 1.73 -14.09
C VAL A 51 4.07 2.63 -13.63
N ALA A 52 4.48 3.60 -14.44
CA ALA A 52 5.53 4.55 -14.09
C ALA A 52 5.16 5.36 -12.85
N ALA A 53 3.95 5.92 -12.81
CA ALA A 53 3.46 6.69 -11.68
C ALA A 53 3.44 5.87 -10.37
N ARG A 54 2.94 4.63 -10.42
CA ARG A 54 2.93 3.73 -9.24
C ARG A 54 4.34 3.35 -8.80
N THR A 55 5.23 3.07 -9.75
CA THR A 55 6.62 2.73 -9.45
C THR A 55 7.36 3.89 -8.78
N THR A 56 7.18 5.12 -9.28
CA THR A 56 7.73 6.32 -8.64
C THR A 56 7.19 6.50 -7.23
N MET A 57 5.89 6.30 -7.03
CA MET A 57 5.27 6.36 -5.70
C MET A 57 5.89 5.33 -4.75
N PHE A 58 6.03 4.06 -5.15
CA PHE A 58 6.66 3.03 -4.32
C PHE A 58 8.12 3.36 -3.97
N ALA A 59 8.89 3.92 -4.91
CA ALA A 59 10.26 4.35 -4.63
C ALA A 59 10.32 5.46 -3.55
N VAL A 60 9.43 6.46 -3.64
CA VAL A 60 9.31 7.52 -2.62
C VAL A 60 8.94 6.94 -1.26
N LEU A 61 8.04 5.96 -1.22
CA LEU A 61 7.60 5.32 0.02
C LEU A 61 8.73 4.52 0.68
N VAL A 62 9.46 3.70 -0.10
CA VAL A 62 10.64 2.97 0.40
C VAL A 62 11.68 3.95 0.96
N TYR A 63 11.90 5.08 0.29
CA TYR A 63 12.79 6.12 0.80
C TYR A 63 12.34 6.66 2.17
N ILE A 64 11.04 6.96 2.33
CA ILE A 64 10.49 7.44 3.61
C ILE A 64 10.61 6.35 4.69
N MET A 65 10.40 5.07 4.36
CA MET A 65 10.58 3.95 5.29
C MET A 65 12.02 3.84 5.80
N ILE A 66 13.01 3.99 4.93
CA ILE A 66 14.42 4.01 5.33
C ILE A 66 14.71 5.22 6.24
N ARG A 67 14.08 6.37 5.99
CA ARG A 67 14.18 7.55 6.87
C ARG A 67 13.51 7.32 8.23
N MET A 68 12.44 6.54 8.30
CA MET A 68 11.79 6.14 9.55
C MET A 68 12.71 5.26 10.40
N LEU A 69 13.44 4.32 9.78
CA LEU A 69 14.45 3.50 10.47
C LEU A 69 15.62 4.31 11.06
N ARG A 70 15.79 5.57 10.62
CA ARG A 70 16.83 6.48 11.12
C ARG A 70 16.30 7.45 12.18
N GLY A 71 15.14 7.18 12.78
CA GLY A 71 14.62 7.97 13.91
C GLY A 71 13.89 9.27 13.53
N LYS A 72 13.65 9.53 12.24
CA LYS A 72 13.04 10.81 11.83
C LYS A 72 11.53 10.80 12.01
N ASN A 73 11.03 11.60 12.96
CA ASN A 73 9.60 11.65 13.30
C ASN A 73 8.70 12.15 12.14
N TRP A 74 9.21 13.01 11.25
CA TRP A 74 8.47 13.45 10.04
C TRP A 74 8.17 12.28 9.07
N ALA A 75 9.05 11.28 9.02
CA ALA A 75 8.85 10.12 8.15
C ALA A 75 7.62 9.29 8.55
N ARG A 76 7.28 9.26 9.84
CA ARG A 76 6.06 8.61 10.34
C ARG A 76 4.81 9.32 9.86
N ILE A 77 4.75 10.64 10.01
CA ILE A 77 3.59 11.43 9.56
C ILE A 77 3.42 11.32 8.05
N ALA A 78 4.52 11.39 7.30
CA ALA A 78 4.49 11.18 5.85
C ALA A 78 3.98 9.78 5.48
N LEU A 79 4.48 8.71 6.10
CA LEU A 79 3.99 7.34 5.87
C LEU A 79 2.50 7.19 6.20
N ALA A 80 2.05 7.77 7.31
CA ALA A 80 0.66 7.72 7.72
C ALA A 80 -0.26 8.45 6.73
N LEU A 81 0.14 9.62 6.24
CA LEU A 81 -0.65 10.39 5.29
C LEU A 81 -0.65 9.76 3.88
N PHE A 82 0.52 9.39 3.37
CA PHE A 82 0.65 8.87 2.02
C PHE A 82 0.15 7.43 1.89
N LEU A 83 0.57 6.53 2.78
CA LEU A 83 0.18 5.12 2.67
C LEU A 83 -1.11 4.81 3.44
N GLY A 84 -1.26 5.38 4.63
CA GLY A 84 -2.48 5.21 5.43
C GLY A 84 -3.67 5.99 4.88
N GLY A 85 -3.48 7.22 4.40
CA GLY A 85 -4.55 8.06 3.85
C GLY A 85 -4.75 7.85 2.36
N PHE A 86 -3.81 8.33 1.54
CA PHE A 86 -3.93 8.31 0.09
C PHE A 86 -4.01 6.88 -0.49
N GLY A 87 -3.20 5.96 0.02
CA GLY A 87 -3.20 4.56 -0.40
C GLY A 87 -4.55 3.89 -0.18
N THR A 88 -5.11 4.00 1.02
CA THR A 88 -6.40 3.38 1.36
C THR A 88 -7.57 4.05 0.65
N LEU A 89 -7.57 5.37 0.51
CA LEU A 89 -8.59 6.10 -0.26
C LEU A 89 -8.65 5.59 -1.70
N SER A 90 -7.51 5.38 -2.34
CA SER A 90 -7.46 4.86 -3.72
C SER A 90 -8.13 3.49 -3.85
N LEU A 91 -8.05 2.64 -2.82
CA LEU A 91 -8.62 1.29 -2.82
C LEU A 91 -10.14 1.28 -2.61
N ILE A 92 -10.68 2.28 -1.92
CA ILE A 92 -12.10 2.31 -1.52
C ILE A 92 -12.93 3.11 -2.53
N ILE A 93 -12.33 4.09 -3.23
CA ILE A 93 -13.03 4.93 -4.20
C ILE A 93 -13.68 4.10 -5.32
N ASP A 94 -12.96 3.16 -5.92
CA ASP A 94 -13.49 2.38 -7.04
C ASP A 94 -14.64 1.44 -6.62
N PRO A 95 -14.53 0.65 -5.52
CA PRO A 95 -15.66 -0.12 -4.99
C PRO A 95 -16.88 0.71 -4.64
N ILE A 96 -16.69 1.88 -4.01
CA ILE A 96 -17.81 2.78 -3.67
C ILE A 96 -18.48 3.31 -4.93
N LYS A 97 -17.71 3.77 -5.92
CA LYS A 97 -18.27 4.23 -7.19
C LYS A 97 -19.10 3.14 -7.85
N TRP A 98 -18.57 1.93 -7.91
CA TRP A 98 -19.27 0.77 -8.49
C TRP A 98 -20.60 0.47 -7.79
N LEU A 99 -20.62 0.50 -6.45
CA LEU A 99 -21.86 0.33 -5.66
C LEU A 99 -22.88 1.43 -5.97
N ILE A 100 -22.44 2.69 -6.03
CA ILE A 100 -23.32 3.85 -6.32
C ILE A 100 -23.89 3.78 -7.74
N THR A 101 -23.13 3.25 -8.70
CA THR A 101 -23.59 3.07 -10.09
C THR A 101 -24.52 1.86 -10.29
N GLY A 102 -24.95 1.20 -9.21
CA GLY A 102 -25.89 0.07 -9.25
C GLY A 102 -25.24 -1.31 -9.21
N GLY A 103 -23.98 -1.40 -8.79
CA GLY A 103 -23.29 -2.68 -8.59
C GLY A 103 -23.96 -3.53 -7.52
N SER A 104 -24.17 -4.82 -7.83
CA SER A 104 -24.79 -5.80 -6.95
C SER A 104 -23.74 -6.76 -6.40
N LEU A 105 -23.53 -6.75 -5.08
CA LEU A 105 -22.56 -7.64 -4.42
C LEU A 105 -22.85 -9.12 -4.72
N ARG A 106 -24.14 -9.48 -4.83
CA ARG A 106 -24.55 -10.84 -5.17
C ARG A 106 -24.06 -11.26 -6.55
N ASP A 107 -24.14 -10.36 -7.52
CA ASP A 107 -23.68 -10.63 -8.89
C ASP A 107 -22.16 -10.64 -8.97
N ALA A 108 -21.48 -9.80 -8.19
CA ALA A 108 -20.02 -9.83 -8.06
C ALA A 108 -19.50 -11.16 -7.50
N PHE A 109 -20.17 -11.74 -6.49
CA PHE A 109 -19.81 -13.07 -5.98
C PHE A 109 -20.19 -14.20 -6.95
N ALA A 110 -21.30 -14.08 -7.68
CA ALA A 110 -21.74 -15.07 -8.64
C ALA A 110 -20.85 -15.13 -9.89
N GLN A 111 -20.23 -14.01 -10.27
CA GLN A 111 -19.33 -13.87 -11.42
C GLN A 111 -17.84 -13.85 -11.02
N ALA A 112 -17.52 -14.11 -9.75
CA ALA A 112 -16.16 -14.08 -9.26
C ALA A 112 -15.32 -15.17 -9.94
N ASP A 113 -14.33 -14.74 -10.72
CA ASP A 113 -13.30 -15.60 -11.30
C ASP A 113 -12.03 -15.63 -10.41
N ASN A 114 -11.08 -16.51 -10.76
CA ASN A 114 -9.86 -16.66 -9.97
C ASN A 114 -9.03 -15.36 -9.87
N ILE A 115 -9.05 -14.52 -10.91
CA ILE A 115 -8.30 -13.26 -10.95
C ILE A 115 -8.94 -12.21 -10.04
N SER A 116 -10.25 -12.05 -10.08
CA SER A 116 -10.98 -11.11 -9.20
C SER A 116 -10.87 -11.49 -7.72
N ILE A 117 -10.91 -12.79 -7.40
CA ILE A 117 -10.68 -13.28 -6.03
C ILE A 117 -9.26 -12.92 -5.55
N LEU A 118 -8.26 -13.09 -6.42
CA LEU A 118 -6.88 -12.79 -6.11
C LEU A 118 -6.65 -11.28 -5.91
N PHE A 119 -7.28 -10.44 -6.72
CA PHE A 119 -7.32 -8.99 -6.53
C PHE A 119 -7.96 -8.60 -5.20
N ALA A 120 -9.15 -9.12 -4.90
CA ALA A 120 -9.86 -8.80 -3.66
C ALA A 120 -9.06 -9.23 -2.42
N SER A 121 -8.42 -10.40 -2.49
CA SER A 121 -7.59 -10.93 -1.42
C SER A 121 -6.32 -10.08 -1.21
N SER A 122 -5.66 -9.68 -2.30
CA SER A 122 -4.47 -8.81 -2.25
C SER A 122 -4.80 -7.45 -1.61
N ARG A 123 -5.91 -6.83 -2.02
CA ARG A 123 -6.39 -5.57 -1.44
C ARG A 123 -6.69 -5.68 0.05
N THR A 124 -7.32 -6.79 0.45
CA THR A 124 -7.62 -7.06 1.86
C THR A 124 -6.35 -7.21 2.67
N LEU A 125 -5.38 -7.99 2.18
CA LEU A 125 -4.10 -8.17 2.82
C LEU A 125 -3.32 -6.85 2.91
N HIS A 126 -3.32 -6.05 1.85
CA HIS A 126 -2.73 -4.71 1.83
C HIS A 126 -3.35 -3.84 2.93
N MET A 127 -4.68 -3.78 3.00
CA MET A 127 -5.39 -2.97 4.00
C MET A 127 -5.04 -3.39 5.43
N ILE A 128 -5.03 -4.70 5.71
CA ILE A 128 -4.64 -5.24 7.02
C ILE A 128 -3.19 -4.86 7.35
N ALA A 129 -2.29 -5.01 6.38
CA ALA A 129 -0.87 -4.66 6.55
C ALA A 129 -0.68 -3.17 6.86
N VAL A 130 -1.39 -2.28 6.15
CA VAL A 130 -1.36 -0.83 6.39
C VAL A 130 -1.87 -0.50 7.79
N VAL A 131 -3.03 -1.02 8.18
CA VAL A 131 -3.62 -0.77 9.51
C VAL A 131 -2.71 -1.28 10.62
N ALA A 132 -2.20 -2.50 10.49
CA ALA A 132 -1.25 -3.05 11.45
C ALA A 132 0.03 -2.21 11.52
N ALA A 133 0.58 -1.81 10.37
CA ALA A 133 1.77 -0.97 10.31
C ALA A 133 1.57 0.36 11.05
N LEU A 134 0.42 1.01 10.87
CA LEU A 134 0.04 2.23 11.59
C LEU A 134 -0.05 2.00 13.10
N ILE A 135 -0.72 0.92 13.54
CA ILE A 135 -0.85 0.60 14.97
C ILE A 135 0.54 0.44 15.60
N PHE A 136 1.40 -0.40 15.02
CA PHE A 136 2.77 -0.60 15.50
C PHE A 136 3.59 0.70 15.45
N MET A 137 3.40 1.49 14.40
CA MET A 137 4.07 2.76 14.23
C MET A 137 3.64 3.79 15.26
N PHE A 138 2.52 3.68 15.98
CA PHE A 138 2.11 4.64 17.02
C PHE A 138 2.17 4.09 18.45
N ARG A 139 2.73 2.90 18.66
CA ARG A 139 2.87 2.33 20.00
C ARG A 139 3.78 3.18 20.91
N PRO A 140 3.55 3.16 22.24
CA PRO A 140 4.33 3.95 23.21
C PRO A 140 5.85 3.71 23.14
N ALA A 141 6.27 2.47 22.90
CA ALA A 141 7.69 2.10 22.74
C ALA A 141 8.34 2.81 21.55
N ALA A 142 7.67 2.81 20.39
CA ALA A 142 8.10 3.56 19.22
C ALA A 142 8.11 5.07 19.50
N ASN A 143 7.06 5.62 20.12
CA ASN A 143 7.00 7.06 20.46
C ASN A 143 8.15 7.53 21.37
N ARG A 144 8.62 6.68 22.28
CA ARG A 144 9.79 6.98 23.12
C ARG A 144 11.09 7.04 22.32
N TYR A 145 11.27 6.13 21.36
CA TYR A 145 12.44 6.10 20.47
C TYR A 145 12.52 7.37 19.61
N PHE A 146 11.42 7.73 18.94
CA PHE A 146 11.37 8.92 18.09
C PHE A 146 11.47 10.25 18.86
N LYS A 147 11.10 10.29 20.15
CA LYS A 147 11.33 11.46 21.01
C LYS A 147 12.78 11.59 21.48
N ALA A 148 13.53 10.48 21.54
CA ALA A 148 14.93 10.50 21.96
C ALA A 148 15.88 10.89 20.81
N GLU A 149 15.44 10.73 19.56
CA GLU A 149 16.21 11.02 18.34
C GLU A 149 15.72 12.27 17.58
N SER A 150 14.73 13.00 18.10
CA SER A 150 14.19 14.25 17.52
C SER A 150 14.96 15.49 17.92
#